data_AF-A0A1G3L2K9-F1
#
_entry.id   AF-A0A1G3L2K9-F1
#
_cell.length_a   1.000
_cell.length_b   1.000
_cell.length_c   1.000
_cell.angle_alpha   90.00
_cell.angle_beta   90.00
_cell.angle_gamma   90.00
#
_symmetry.space_group_name_H-M   'P 1'
#
loop_
_entity.id
_entity.type
_entity.pdbx_description
1 polymer ?
#
loop_
_entity_poly.entity_id
_entity_poly.type
_entity_poly.pdbx_seq_one_letter_code
_entity_poly.pdbx_strand_id
1 'polypeptide(L)' 'MGGGFMNGGGGILMIFLFILLVAGAVWVFVSIYQKNQKTQYEETPLDALKKRYAKGEISSQEYQKIKSELEK' A
#
# COMPACT_ATOMS: atom_id res chain seq x y z
N MET A 1 -40.45 33.12 -18.06
CA MET A 1 -41.37 32.18 -17.38
C MET A 1 -40.52 31.27 -16.51
N GLY A 2 -40.63 31.42 -15.20
CA GLY A 2 -39.93 30.61 -14.21
C GLY A 2 -40.58 29.25 -13.98
N GLY A 3 -39.89 28.45 -13.18
CA GLY A 3 -40.28 27.12 -12.69
C GLY A 3 -39.08 26.17 -12.84
N GLY A 4 -38.13 26.08 -11.91
CA GLY A 4 -38.29 26.11 -10.47
C GLY A 4 -38.80 24.76 -9.98
N PHE A 5 -37.91 24.02 -9.30
CA PHE A 5 -38.23 22.96 -8.33
C PHE A 5 -38.66 21.58 -8.87
N MET A 6 -37.69 20.82 -9.40
CA MET A 6 -37.73 19.34 -9.28
C MET A 6 -36.34 18.71 -9.03
N ASN A 7 -35.38 19.50 -8.52
CA ASN A 7 -33.95 19.15 -8.48
C ASN A 7 -33.38 18.84 -7.08
N GLY A 8 -34.23 18.62 -6.07
CA GLY A 8 -33.76 18.30 -4.70
C GLY A 8 -33.23 16.88 -4.54
N GLY A 9 -33.87 15.88 -5.18
CA GLY A 9 -33.47 14.47 -5.08
C GLY A 9 -32.49 14.03 -6.17
N GLY A 10 -32.70 14.46 -7.42
CA GLY A 10 -31.89 14.03 -8.56
C GLY A 10 -30.45 14.57 -8.56
N GLY A 11 -30.26 15.82 -8.09
CA GLY A 11 -28.93 16.42 -7.98
C GLY A 11 -28.06 15.75 -6.91
N ILE A 12 -28.65 15.44 -5.75
CA ILE A 12 -27.96 14.74 -4.66
C ILE A 12 -27.62 13.30 -5.06
N LEU A 13 -28.53 12.59 -5.74
CA LEU A 13 -28.26 11.26 -6.27
C LEU A 13 -27.13 11.26 -7.31
N MET A 14 -27.11 12.24 -8.22
CA MET A 14 -26.02 12.40 -9.19
C MET A 14 -24.66 12.64 -8.52
N ILE A 15 -24.61 13.51 -7.51
CA ILE A 15 -23.38 13.77 -6.74
C ILE A 15 -22.95 12.53 -5.96
N PHE A 16 -23.89 11.82 -5.34
CA PHE A 16 -23.61 10.58 -4.61
C PHE A 16 -23.03 9.50 -5.52
N LEU A 17 -23.63 9.28 -6.69
CA LEU A 17 -23.13 8.31 -7.68
C LEU A 17 -21.73 8.69 -8.19
N PHE A 18 -21.47 9.98 -8.39
CA PHE A 18 -20.15 10.47 -8.77
C PHE A 18 -19.09 10.20 -7.69
N ILE A 19 -19.40 10.49 -6.42
CA ILE A 19 -18.51 10.19 -5.29
C ILE A 19 -18.25 8.69 -5.18
N LEU A 20 -19.27 7.85 -5.35
CA LEU A 20 -19.15 6.40 -5.29
C LEU A 20 -18.24 5.87 -6.40
N LEU A 21 -18.37 6.40 -7.62
CA LEU A 21 -17.52 6.05 -8.76
C LEU A 21 -16.05 6.43 -8.50
N VAL A 22 -15.79 7.66 -8.01
CA VAL A 22 -14.45 8.12 -7.68
C VAL A 22 -13.86 7.30 -6.52
N ALA A 23 -14.64 7.03 -5.47
CA ALA A 23 -14.20 6.22 -4.35
C ALA A 23 -13.86 4.79 -4.77
N GLY A 24 -14.65 4.18 -5.66
CA GLY A 24 -14.37 2.87 -6.24
C GLY A 24 -13.07 2.85 -7.04
N ALA A 25 -12.84 3.87 -7.88
CA ALA A 25 -11.59 4.01 -8.62
C ALA A 25 -10.39 4.15 -7.67
N VAL A 26 -10.47 5.06 -6.69
CA VAL A 26 -9.43 5.26 -5.68
C VAL A 26 -9.16 3.96 -4.92
N TRP A 27 -10.20 3.21 -4.52
CA TRP A 27 -10.03 1.94 -3.82
C TRP A 27 -9.28 0.90 -4.66
N VAL A 28 -9.58 0.79 -5.96
CA VAL A 28 -8.88 -0.12 -6.87
C VAL A 28 -7.41 0.30 -7.02
N PHE A 29 -7.15 1.58 -7.27
CA PHE A 29 -5.78 2.09 -7.37
C PHE A 29 -5.02 1.83 -6.05
N VAL A 30 -5.58 2.22 -4.91
CA VAL A 30 -4.97 2.02 -3.59
C VAL A 30 -4.74 0.54 -3.30
N SER A 31 -5.64 -0.37 -3.65
CA SER A 31 -5.48 -1.81 -3.46
C SER A 31 -4.33 -2.39 -4.31
N ILE A 32 -4.18 -1.91 -5.55
CA ILE A 32 -3.08 -2.30 -6.43
C ILE A 32 -1.75 -1.72 -5.92
N TYR A 33 -1.73 -0.45 -5.54
CA TYR A 33 -0.53 0.20 -5.00
C TYR A 33 -0.13 -0.36 -3.63
N GLN A 34 -1.07 -0.72 -2.75
CA GLN A 34 -0.79 -1.35 -1.46
C GLN A 34 -0.24 -2.77 -1.60
N LYS A 35 -0.67 -3.53 -2.63
CA LYS A 35 -0.06 -4.84 -2.94
C LYS A 35 1.41 -4.71 -3.33
N ASN A 36 1.77 -3.65 -4.06
CA ASN A 36 3.17 -3.36 -4.41
C ASN A 36 3.96 -2.67 -3.29
N GLN A 37 3.30 -1.99 -2.35
CA GLN A 37 3.94 -1.39 -1.18
C GLN A 37 4.17 -2.40 -0.05
N LYS A 38 3.47 -3.55 -0.01
CA LYS A 38 3.81 -4.64 0.94
C LYS A 38 5.13 -5.35 0.62
N THR A 39 5.69 -5.15 -0.57
CA THR A 39 7.06 -5.57 -0.92
C THR A 39 8.09 -4.45 -0.81
N GLN A 40 7.65 -3.26 -0.38
CA GLN A 40 8.51 -2.16 0.06
C GLN A 40 8.28 -1.88 1.55
N TYR A 41 7.87 -2.90 2.31
CA TYR A 41 8.24 -2.94 3.72
C TYR A 41 9.75 -2.96 3.70
N GLU A 42 10.37 -1.85 4.13
CA GLU A 42 11.81 -1.67 4.31
C GLU A 42 12.47 -3.05 4.40
N GLU A 43 13.15 -3.52 3.33
CA GLU A 43 14.01 -4.69 3.47
C GLU A 43 15.07 -4.22 4.47
N THR A 44 14.80 -4.45 5.75
CA THR A 44 15.68 -4.05 6.82
C THR A 44 17.02 -4.70 6.48
N PRO A 45 18.15 -4.07 6.82
CA PRO A 45 19.46 -4.68 6.61
C PRO A 45 19.52 -6.14 7.11
N LEU A 46 18.71 -6.47 8.13
CA LEU A 46 18.48 -7.81 8.66
C LEU A 46 17.79 -8.78 7.68
N ASP A 47 16.76 -8.36 6.93
CA ASP A 47 16.08 -9.24 5.97
C ASP A 47 16.92 -9.46 4.72
N ALA A 48 17.69 -8.46 4.27
CA ALA A 48 18.71 -8.64 3.25
C ALA A 48 19.80 -9.63 3.70
N LEU A 49 20.23 -9.55 4.96
CA LEU A 49 21.21 -10.47 5.56
C LEU A 49 20.67 -11.91 5.65
N LYS A 50 19.44 -12.11 6.12
CA LYS A 50 18.77 -13.43 6.16
C LYS A 50 18.68 -14.07 4.79
N LYS A 51 18.38 -13.29 3.75
CA LYS A 51 18.26 -13.77 2.37
C LYS A 51 19.60 -14.31 1.84
N ARG A 52 20.72 -13.64 2.16
CA ARG A 52 22.08 -14.10 1.81
C ARG A 52 22.50 -15.35 2.59
N TYR A 53 22.13 -15.42 3.87
CA TYR A 53 22.33 -16.62 4.68
C TYR A 53 21.55 -17.82 4.12
N ALA A 54 20.28 -17.63 3.76
CA ALA A 54 19.44 -18.67 3.16
C ALA A 54 19.96 -19.13 1.78
N LYS A 55 20.62 -18.25 1.03
CA LYS A 55 21.32 -18.60 -0.21
C LYS A 55 22.65 -19.33 0.03
N GLY A 56 23.15 -19.38 1.27
CA GLY A 56 24.47 -19.94 1.60
C GLY A 56 25.65 -19.06 1.19
N GLU A 57 25.40 -17.78 0.88
CA GLU A 57 26.45 -16.81 0.50
C GLU A 57 27.27 -16.32 1.71
N ILE A 58 26.74 -16.49 2.92
CA ILE A 58 27.41 -16.13 4.18
C ILE A 58 27.32 -17.27 5.19
N SER A 59 28.35 -17.42 6.02
CA SER A 59 28.38 -18.42 7.10
C SER A 59 27.52 -18.00 8.29
N SER A 60 27.12 -18.97 9.12
CA SER A 60 26.34 -18.68 10.35
C SER A 60 27.08 -17.76 11.33
N GLN A 61 28.42 -17.78 11.32
CA GLN A 61 29.26 -16.92 12.15
C GLN A 61 29.18 -15.45 11.68
N GLU A 62 29.29 -15.22 10.37
CA GLU A 62 29.16 -13.89 9.76
C GLU A 62 27.76 -13.31 9.93
N TYR A 63 26.74 -14.15 9.76
CA TYR A 63 25.35 -13.78 10.01
C TYR A 63 25.16 -13.26 11.45
N GLN A 64 25.66 -13.99 12.45
CA GLN A 64 25.52 -13.57 13.85
C GLN A 64 26.24 -12.26 14.14
N LYS A 65 27.45 -12.06 13.62
CA LYS A 65 28.23 -10.84 13.84
C LYS A 65 27.51 -9.61 13.28
N ILE A 66 27.07 -9.67 12.03
CA ILE A 66 26.39 -8.54 11.37
C ILE A 66 25.02 -8.30 11.99
N LYS A 67 24.30 -9.37 12.37
CA LYS A 67 23.03 -9.25 13.09
C LYS A 67 23.19 -8.46 14.40
N SER A 68 24.20 -8.81 15.21
CA SER A 68 24.48 -8.12 16.47
C SER A 68 24.95 -6.67 16.29
N GLU A 69 25.62 -6.36 15.18
CA GLU A 69 26.00 -4.99 14.82
C GLU A 69 24.79 -4.14 14.38
N LEU A 70 23.82 -4.75 13.68
CA LEU A 70 22.60 -4.09 13.21
C LEU A 70 21.53 -3.92 14.30
N GLU A 71 21.55 -4.74 15.35
CA GLU A 71 20.66 -4.63 16.51
C GLU A 71 21.18 -3.63 17.58
N LYS A 72 22.33 -3.00 17.35
CA LYS A 72 23.00 -2.08 18.28
C LYS A 72 22.70 -0.62 17.97
#